data_AF-A0A7J9WG18-F1
#
_entry.id   AF-A0A7J9WG18-F1
#
_cell.length_a   1.000
_cell.length_b   1.000
_cell.length_c   1.000
_cell.angle_alpha   90.00
_cell.angle_beta   90.00
_cell.angle_gamma   90.00
#
_symmetry.space_group_name_H-M   'P 1'
#
loop_
_entity.id
_entity.type
_entity.pdbx_description
1 polymer ?
#
loop_
_entity_poly.entity_id
_entity_poly.type
_entity_poly.pdbx_seq_one_letter_code
_entity_poly.pdbx_strand_id
1 'polypeptide(L)'
;MTTHDVLVTGPAEPNESPHVQRLVDDFIRLQERNRGAELAAVLTQTVVLDLNVPQWRFQVGGDLAVAAAFAQSFPAGFRTTRSRWQPTPNGAVVEYDGWDAEANTYYRHLATLEIRDGRIDRLTIYCTGGWDSDTLERQRREAPMVDDEATGAAR
;
A
#
# COMPACT_ATOMS: atom_id res chain seq x y z
N MET A 1 17.23 -20.52 24.27
CA MET A 1 16.30 -19.41 24.01
C MET A 1 17.17 -18.21 23.67
N THR A 2 17.39 -17.96 22.39
CA THR A 2 18.32 -16.93 21.91
C THR A 2 17.57 -15.61 21.82
N THR A 3 17.95 -14.63 22.64
CA THR A 3 17.44 -13.26 22.54
C THR A 3 17.89 -12.71 21.19
N HIS A 4 16.95 -12.45 20.27
CA HIS A 4 17.24 -11.66 19.09
C HIS A 4 17.23 -10.21 19.50
N ASP A 5 18.40 -9.59 19.51
CA ASP A 5 18.54 -8.15 19.68
C ASP A 5 17.79 -7.46 18.52
N VAL A 6 16.67 -6.82 18.86
CA VAL A 6 15.93 -5.96 17.95
C VAL A 6 16.70 -4.65 17.89
N LEU A 7 17.38 -4.40 16.76
CA LEU A 7 17.99 -3.09 16.48
C LEU A 7 16.86 -2.07 16.26
N VAL A 8 16.48 -1.37 17.33
CA VAL A 8 15.64 -0.18 17.25
C VAL A 8 16.58 1.00 16.97
N THR A 9 16.73 1.37 15.70
CA THR A 9 17.40 2.63 15.35
C THR A 9 16.54 3.79 15.80
N GLY A 10 17.14 4.80 16.46
CA GLY A 10 16.46 6.02 16.85
C GLY A 10 15.88 6.78 15.64
N PRO A 11 14.90 7.68 15.85
CA PRO A 11 14.26 8.38 14.75
C PRO A 11 15.27 9.27 14.04
N ALA A 12 15.52 9.01 12.76
CA ALA A 12 16.09 10.04 11.90
C ALA A 12 14.98 11.02 11.49
N GLU A 13 15.38 12.26 11.16
CA GLU A 13 14.45 13.32 10.83
C GLU A 13 13.56 12.95 9.62
N PRO A 14 12.27 13.29 9.64
CA PRO A 14 11.37 12.95 8.55
C PRO A 14 11.73 13.69 7.25
N ASN A 15 11.78 12.96 6.13
CA ASN A 15 11.99 13.55 4.80
C ASN A 15 10.65 14.00 4.19
N GLU A 16 10.24 15.23 4.51
CA GLU A 16 9.03 15.87 3.96
C GLU A 16 9.22 16.47 2.56
N SER A 17 10.22 16.01 1.79
CA SER A 17 10.51 16.65 0.50
C SER A 17 9.32 16.56 -0.46
N PRO A 18 9.05 17.62 -1.26
CA PRO A 18 8.01 17.59 -2.30
C PRO A 18 8.17 16.44 -3.29
N HIS A 19 9.36 15.85 -3.36
CA HIS A 19 9.65 14.71 -4.20
C HIS A 19 9.10 13.39 -3.62
N VAL A 20 9.24 13.15 -2.32
CA VAL A 20 8.65 12.01 -1.63
C VAL A 20 7.13 12.04 -1.80
N GLN A 21 6.52 13.21 -1.59
CA GLN A 21 5.09 13.39 -1.80
C GLN A 21 4.66 12.99 -3.22
N ARG A 22 5.36 13.47 -4.26
CA ARG A 22 5.06 13.09 -5.65
C ARG A 22 5.12 11.59 -5.89
N LEU A 23 6.13 10.90 -5.32
CA LEU A 23 6.26 9.45 -5.46
C LEU A 23 5.16 8.68 -4.75
N VAL A 24 4.70 9.16 -3.58
CA VAL A 24 3.54 8.60 -2.88
C VAL A 24 2.26 8.80 -3.69
N ASP A 25 2.03 10.01 -4.20
CA ASP A 25 0.87 10.34 -5.03
C ASP A 25 0.84 9.48 -6.31
N ASP A 26 1.99 9.32 -6.96
CA ASP A 26 2.12 8.43 -8.12
C ASP A 26 1.88 6.97 -7.76
N PHE A 27 2.45 6.48 -6.65
CA PHE A 27 2.22 5.12 -6.19
C PHE A 27 0.74 4.81 -5.94
N ILE A 28 0.00 5.72 -5.30
CA ILE A 28 -1.44 5.55 -5.06
C ILE A 28 -2.20 5.60 -6.39
N ARG A 29 -1.96 6.64 -7.19
CA ARG A 29 -2.65 6.86 -8.47
C ARG A 29 -2.48 5.69 -9.45
N LEU A 30 -1.30 5.08 -9.48
CA LEU A 30 -1.00 3.98 -10.40
C LEU A 30 -1.65 2.64 -10.01
N GLN A 31 -2.15 2.52 -8.78
CA GLN A 31 -2.96 1.37 -8.37
C GLN A 31 -4.41 1.51 -8.82
N GLU A 32 -4.90 2.75 -8.95
CA GLU A 32 -6.24 2.99 -9.47
C GLU A 32 -6.36 2.51 -10.91
N ARG A 33 -7.49 1.88 -11.24
CA ARG A 33 -7.79 1.43 -12.62
C ARG A 33 -6.78 0.44 -13.19
N ASN A 34 -6.06 -0.28 -12.33
CA ASN A 34 -5.02 -1.22 -12.72
C ASN A 34 -3.95 -0.61 -13.66
N ARG A 35 -3.46 0.59 -13.30
CA ARG A 35 -2.38 1.26 -14.03
C ARG A 35 -0.99 0.80 -13.60
N GLY A 36 -0.89 -0.39 -13.00
CA GLY A 36 0.34 -0.94 -12.43
C GLY A 36 1.48 -1.10 -13.43
N ALA A 37 1.18 -1.26 -14.72
CA ALA A 37 2.18 -1.32 -15.78
C ALA A 37 3.03 -0.04 -15.90
N GLU A 38 2.47 1.11 -15.52
CA GLU A 38 3.16 2.40 -15.55
C GLU A 38 4.11 2.60 -14.34
N LEU A 39 4.04 1.72 -13.34
CA LEU A 39 4.82 1.83 -12.10
C LEU A 39 6.33 1.79 -12.36
N ALA A 40 6.79 1.10 -13.40
CA ALA A 40 8.21 1.05 -13.77
C ALA A 40 8.84 2.46 -13.91
N ALA A 41 8.07 3.47 -14.32
CA ALA A 41 8.57 4.83 -14.48
C ALA A 41 9.03 5.50 -13.17
N VAL A 42 8.53 5.05 -12.01
CA VAL A 42 8.84 5.61 -10.68
C VAL A 42 9.73 4.69 -9.82
N LEU A 43 10.07 3.51 -10.32
CA LEU A 43 10.90 2.52 -9.64
C LEU A 43 12.38 2.66 -10.03
N THR A 44 13.27 2.14 -9.18
CA THR A 44 14.64 1.81 -9.58
C THR A 44 14.65 0.52 -10.38
N GLN A 45 15.63 0.32 -11.25
CA GLN A 45 15.80 -0.94 -11.99
C GLN A 45 16.05 -2.15 -11.08
N THR A 46 16.54 -1.91 -9.86
CA THR A 46 16.89 -2.93 -8.87
C THR A 46 15.82 -3.08 -7.79
N VAL A 47 14.64 -2.47 -7.98
CA VAL A 47 13.60 -2.42 -6.96
C VAL A 47 13.23 -3.82 -6.49
N VAL A 48 12.91 -3.93 -5.20
CA VAL A 48 12.29 -5.14 -4.64
C VAL A 48 10.90 -4.83 -4.12
N LEU A 49 9.91 -5.58 -4.60
CA LEU A 49 8.59 -5.70 -4.00
C LEU A 49 8.60 -6.85 -2.98
N ASP A 50 8.07 -6.59 -1.79
CA ASP A 50 7.79 -7.57 -0.73
C ASP A 50 6.30 -7.46 -0.37
N LEU A 51 5.49 -8.32 -0.99
CA LEU A 51 4.03 -8.27 -0.86
C LEU A 51 3.55 -9.32 0.14
N ASN A 52 2.81 -8.84 1.14
CA ASN A 52 2.13 -9.63 2.15
C ASN A 52 0.63 -9.50 1.92
N VAL A 53 -0.02 -10.61 1.62
CA VAL A 53 -1.47 -10.75 1.59
C VAL A 53 -1.88 -11.74 2.69
N PRO A 54 -3.17 -11.90 3.02
CA PRO A 54 -3.56 -12.82 4.08
C PRO A 54 -2.97 -14.22 3.86
N GLN A 55 -2.23 -14.70 4.85
CA GLN A 55 -1.62 -16.04 4.87
C GLN A 55 -0.54 -16.29 3.80
N TRP A 56 -0.07 -15.27 3.07
CA TRP A 56 0.91 -15.45 2.00
C TRP A 56 1.88 -14.27 1.87
N ARG A 57 3.14 -14.57 1.55
CA ARG A 57 4.20 -13.57 1.32
C ARG A 57 5.06 -13.99 0.15
N PHE A 58 5.38 -13.05 -0.73
CA PHE A 58 6.32 -13.27 -1.82
C PHE A 58 7.09 -12.00 -2.17
N GLN A 59 8.19 -12.18 -2.90
CA GLN A 59 9.02 -11.08 -3.37
C GLN A 59 9.18 -11.11 -4.89
N VAL A 60 9.30 -9.93 -5.49
CA VAL A 60 9.56 -9.74 -6.91
C VAL A 60 10.67 -8.70 -7.06
N GLY A 61 11.66 -8.97 -7.90
CA GLY A 61 12.79 -8.08 -8.15
C GLY A 61 12.78 -7.53 -9.57
N GLY A 62 13.11 -6.25 -9.71
CA GLY A 62 13.21 -5.53 -10.98
C GLY A 62 11.95 -4.74 -11.32
N ASP A 63 12.13 -3.54 -11.87
CA ASP A 63 11.07 -2.57 -12.19
C ASP A 63 9.96 -3.16 -13.09
N LEU A 64 10.34 -3.82 -14.18
CA LEU A 64 9.40 -4.41 -15.13
C LEU A 64 8.63 -5.58 -14.50
N ALA A 65 9.30 -6.41 -13.72
CA ALA A 65 8.68 -7.55 -13.06
C ALA A 65 7.71 -7.09 -11.96
N VAL A 66 8.09 -6.07 -11.19
CA VAL A 66 7.21 -5.44 -10.19
C VAL A 66 6.02 -4.78 -10.86
N ALA A 67 6.20 -3.99 -11.92
CA ALA A 67 5.09 -3.37 -12.65
C ALA A 67 4.13 -4.42 -13.23
N ALA A 68 4.65 -5.52 -13.78
CA ALA A 68 3.85 -6.65 -14.25
C ALA A 68 3.10 -7.35 -13.09
N ALA A 69 3.71 -7.50 -11.92
CA ALA A 69 3.05 -8.08 -10.75
C ALA A 69 1.87 -7.22 -10.28
N PHE A 70 2.03 -5.89 -10.25
CA PHE A 70 0.92 -4.97 -9.96
C PHE A 70 -0.19 -5.07 -11.00
N ALA A 71 0.17 -5.06 -12.29
CA ALA A 71 -0.80 -5.14 -13.39
C ALA A 71 -1.64 -6.43 -13.37
N GLN A 72 -1.10 -7.51 -12.80
CA GLN A 72 -1.79 -8.80 -12.64
C GLN A 72 -2.58 -8.92 -11.33
N SER A 73 -2.17 -8.18 -10.29
CA SER A 73 -2.70 -8.37 -8.92
C SER A 73 -3.74 -7.33 -8.53
N PHE A 74 -3.71 -6.13 -9.12
CA PHE A 74 -4.67 -5.08 -8.79
C PHE A 74 -5.92 -5.16 -9.67
N PRO A 75 -7.13 -5.17 -9.09
CA PRO A 75 -8.35 -5.18 -9.87
C PRO A 75 -8.53 -3.92 -10.73
N ALA A 76 -9.06 -4.08 -11.95
CA ALA A 76 -9.36 -2.95 -12.83
C ALA A 76 -10.41 -1.99 -12.24
N GLY A 77 -11.34 -2.52 -11.44
CA GLY A 77 -12.34 -1.74 -10.71
C GLY A 77 -11.81 -1.01 -9.48
N PHE A 78 -10.57 -1.24 -9.03
CA PHE A 78 -10.05 -0.67 -7.79
C PHE A 78 -9.94 0.87 -7.82
N ARG A 79 -10.48 1.53 -6.79
CA ARG A 79 -10.38 2.97 -6.54
C ARG A 79 -10.02 3.23 -5.09
N THR A 80 -9.00 4.05 -4.88
CA THR A 80 -8.64 4.54 -3.56
C THR A 80 -9.80 5.38 -3.00
N THR A 81 -10.21 5.11 -1.78
CA THR A 81 -11.25 5.89 -1.09
C THR A 81 -10.60 6.85 -0.10
N ARG A 82 -9.62 6.38 0.66
CA ARG A 82 -8.81 7.20 1.56
C ARG A 82 -7.34 6.83 1.45
N SER A 83 -6.49 7.82 1.66
CA SER A 83 -5.07 7.62 1.84
C SER A 83 -4.50 8.63 2.82
N ARG A 84 -3.48 8.22 3.54
CA ARG A 84 -2.62 9.06 4.37
C ARG A 84 -1.21 8.54 4.30
N TRP A 85 -0.23 9.41 4.48
CA TRP A 85 1.15 8.98 4.53
C TRP A 85 1.93 9.77 5.56
N GLN A 86 3.02 9.18 6.03
CA GLN A 86 3.99 9.80 6.89
C GLN A 86 5.37 9.67 6.27
N PRO A 87 6.15 10.75 6.19
CA PRO A 87 7.55 10.69 5.77
C PRO A 87 8.36 9.82 6.72
N THR A 88 9.37 9.18 6.18
CA THR A 88 10.45 8.52 6.94
C THR A 88 11.79 9.11 6.46
N PRO A 89 12.91 8.85 7.15
CA PRO A 89 14.22 9.33 6.72
C PRO A 89 14.57 8.94 5.28
N ASN A 90 14.14 7.74 4.88
CA ASN A 90 14.48 7.14 3.59
C ASN A 90 13.28 7.01 2.65
N GLY A 91 12.14 7.65 2.95
CA GLY A 91 10.97 7.60 2.07
C GLY A 91 9.66 7.85 2.80
N ALA A 92 8.71 6.90 2.78
CA ALA A 92 7.38 7.09 3.37
C ALA A 92 6.71 5.78 3.83
N VAL A 93 5.82 5.90 4.81
CA VAL A 93 4.79 4.90 5.12
C VAL A 93 3.46 5.44 4.61
N VAL A 94 2.72 4.61 3.88
CA VAL A 94 1.44 4.97 3.25
C VAL A 94 0.37 4.01 3.73
N GLU A 95 -0.69 4.53 4.32
CA GLU A 95 -1.91 3.76 4.56
C GLU A 95 -2.97 4.21 3.56
N TYR A 96 -3.60 3.25 2.90
CA TYR A 96 -4.64 3.54 1.93
C TYR A 96 -5.67 2.42 1.89
N ASP A 97 -6.89 2.78 1.54
CA ASP A 97 -7.99 1.85 1.38
C ASP A 97 -8.72 2.12 0.08
N GLY A 98 -9.50 1.14 -0.38
CA GLY A 98 -10.23 1.30 -1.61
C GLY A 98 -11.26 0.22 -1.89
N TRP A 99 -12.12 0.53 -2.85
CA TRP A 99 -13.15 -0.36 -3.32
C TRP A 99 -12.83 -0.83 -4.73
N ASP A 100 -12.98 -2.13 -4.95
CA ASP A 100 -13.17 -2.69 -6.28
C ASP A 100 -14.65 -2.75 -6.59
N ALA A 101 -15.10 -1.88 -7.50
CA ALA A 101 -16.50 -1.83 -7.91
C ALA A 101 -16.95 -3.07 -8.69
N GLU A 102 -16.03 -3.78 -9.37
CA GLU A 102 -16.36 -4.96 -10.18
C GLU A 102 -16.56 -6.18 -9.29
N ALA A 103 -15.67 -6.39 -8.32
CA ALA A 103 -15.78 -7.48 -7.36
C ALA A 103 -16.64 -7.13 -6.13
N ASN A 104 -17.15 -5.91 -6.02
CA ASN A 104 -17.85 -5.39 -4.84
C ASN A 104 -17.09 -5.70 -3.53
N THR A 105 -15.78 -5.44 -3.55
CA THR A 105 -14.86 -5.86 -2.49
C THR A 105 -14.04 -4.66 -2.01
N TYR A 106 -13.92 -4.51 -0.70
CA TYR A 106 -13.11 -3.47 -0.06
C TYR A 106 -11.75 -4.01 0.38
N TYR A 107 -10.70 -3.21 0.26
CA TYR A 107 -9.34 -3.57 0.63
C TYR A 107 -8.72 -2.49 1.50
N ARG A 108 -7.86 -2.89 2.44
CA ARG A 108 -6.98 -1.99 3.19
C ARG A 108 -5.54 -2.39 3.05
N HIS A 109 -4.70 -1.38 2.96
CA HIS A 109 -3.28 -1.54 2.71
C HIS A 109 -2.45 -0.65 3.63
N LEU A 110 -1.30 -1.17 4.03
CA LEU A 110 -0.17 -0.39 4.54
C LEU A 110 1.04 -0.69 3.66
N ALA A 111 1.71 0.34 3.18
CA ALA A 111 2.90 0.23 2.35
C ALA A 111 4.06 1.04 2.95
N THR A 112 5.27 0.52 2.81
CA THR A 112 6.50 1.29 3.02
C THR A 112 7.20 1.47 1.69
N LEU A 113 7.56 2.71 1.38
CA LEU A 113 8.31 3.10 0.19
C LEU A 113 9.68 3.55 0.67
N GLU A 114 10.71 2.79 0.33
CA GLU A 114 12.09 3.24 0.48
C GLU A 114 12.54 3.86 -0.84
N ILE A 115 13.09 5.06 -0.77
CA ILE A 115 13.42 5.91 -1.91
C ILE A 115 14.93 6.10 -1.96
N ARG A 116 15.51 5.85 -3.14
CA ARG A 116 16.92 6.01 -3.43
C ARG A 116 17.08 6.68 -4.79
N ASP A 117 17.97 7.67 -4.86
CA ASP A 117 18.24 8.44 -6.08
C ASP A 117 16.97 8.99 -6.75
N GLY A 118 16.00 9.39 -5.93
CA GLY A 118 14.73 9.95 -6.35
C GLY A 118 13.74 8.97 -7.01
N ARG A 119 13.88 7.69 -6.72
CA ARG A 119 13.01 6.61 -7.22
C ARG A 119 12.72 5.62 -6.09
N ILE A 120 11.63 4.88 -6.22
CA ILE A 120 11.28 3.84 -5.25
C ILE A 120 12.18 2.63 -5.47
N ASP A 121 12.93 2.25 -4.44
CA ASP A 121 13.88 1.14 -4.45
C ASP A 121 13.40 -0.09 -3.68
N ARG A 122 12.49 0.11 -2.72
CA ARG A 122 11.83 -1.00 -2.05
C ARG A 122 10.38 -0.66 -1.76
N LEU A 123 9.51 -1.60 -2.08
CA LEU A 123 8.09 -1.58 -1.74
C LEU A 123 7.82 -2.75 -0.81
N THR A 124 7.42 -2.48 0.42
CA THR A 124 6.84 -3.53 1.28
C THR A 124 5.38 -3.21 1.49
N ILE A 125 4.49 -4.15 1.15
CA ILE A 125 3.03 -3.93 1.21
C ILE A 125 2.40 -5.00 2.08
N TYR A 126 1.50 -4.57 2.95
CA TYR A 126 0.63 -5.40 3.75
C TYR A 126 -0.81 -5.13 3.33
N CYS A 127 -1.46 -6.15 2.77
CA CYS A 127 -2.86 -6.11 2.38
C CYS A 127 -3.68 -6.96 3.36
N THR A 128 -4.82 -6.45 3.80
CA THR A 128 -5.75 -7.20 4.64
C THR A 128 -6.53 -8.28 3.90
N GLY A 129 -6.34 -8.37 2.58
CA GLY A 129 -7.23 -9.08 1.67
C GLY A 129 -8.53 -8.33 1.44
N GLY A 130 -9.30 -8.85 0.49
CA GLY A 130 -10.61 -8.32 0.14
C GLY A 130 -11.66 -8.66 1.18
N TRP A 131 -12.49 -7.69 1.52
CA TRP A 131 -13.68 -7.84 2.36
C TRP A 131 -14.92 -7.63 1.51
N ASP A 132 -15.69 -8.70 1.35
CA ASP A 132 -17.00 -8.67 0.70
C ASP A 132 -18.07 -8.06 1.63
N SER A 133 -19.29 -7.92 1.11
CA SER A 133 -20.43 -7.40 1.87
C SER A 133 -20.70 -8.18 3.16
N ASP A 134 -20.56 -9.51 3.11
CA ASP A 134 -20.85 -10.39 4.24
C ASP A 134 -19.80 -10.25 5.34
N THR A 135 -18.53 -10.11 4.96
CA THR A 135 -17.43 -9.81 5.89
C THR A 135 -17.60 -8.45 6.52
N LEU A 136 -17.94 -7.42 5.74
CA LEU A 136 -18.19 -6.08 6.26
C LEU A 136 -19.40 -6.06 7.21
N GLU A 137 -20.47 -6.77 6.90
CA GLU A 137 -21.64 -6.87 7.78
C GLU A 137 -21.33 -7.63 9.07
N ARG A 138 -20.53 -8.70 8.98
CA ARG A 138 -20.01 -9.39 10.17
C ARG A 138 -19.17 -8.46 11.04
N GLN A 139 -18.27 -7.68 10.44
CA GLN A 139 -17.46 -6.69 11.17
C GLN A 139 -18.34 -5.67 11.89
N ARG A 140 -19.36 -5.10 11.23
CA ARG A 140 -20.29 -4.15 11.87
C ARG A 140 -20.97 -4.74 13.11
N ARG A 141 -21.35 -6.02 13.05
CA ARG A 141 -22.05 -6.71 14.15
C ARG A 141 -21.11 -7.12 15.28
N GLU A 142 -19.93 -7.64 14.96
CA GLU A 142 -19.06 -8.34 15.93
C GLU A 142 -17.86 -7.48 16.39
N ALA A 143 -17.45 -6.51 15.60
CA ALA A 143 -16.31 -5.63 15.84
C ALA A 143 -16.64 -4.19 15.40
N PRO A 144 -17.62 -3.53 16.02
CA PRO A 144 -18.05 -2.20 15.62
C PRO A 144 -16.89 -1.20 15.72
N MET A 145 -16.65 -0.50 14.62
CA MET A 145 -15.60 0.50 14.49
C MET A 145 -16.01 1.82 15.15
N VAL A 146 -15.10 2.43 15.92
CA VAL A 146 -15.37 3.65 16.72
C VAL A 146 -15.15 4.94 15.93
N ASP A 147 -14.43 4.86 14.82
CA ASP A 147 -13.98 5.95 13.96
C ASP A 147 -14.40 5.71 12.50
N ASP A 148 -15.48 4.97 12.28
CA ASP A 148 -15.90 4.55 10.93
C ASP A 148 -16.51 5.69 10.11
N GLU A 149 -15.65 6.55 9.60
CA GLU A 149 -16.01 7.51 8.56
C GLU A 149 -16.26 6.81 7.20
N ALA A 150 -16.12 5.46 7.08
CA ALA A 150 -16.52 4.75 5.85
C ALA A 150 -18.03 4.77 5.63
N THR A 151 -18.80 4.99 6.70
CA THR A 151 -20.22 5.34 6.60
C THR A 151 -20.34 6.83 6.32
N GLY A 152 -20.41 7.19 5.04
CA GLY A 152 -21.12 8.39 4.58
C GLY A 152 -22.61 8.31 4.89
N ALA A 153 -22.98 8.06 6.16
CA ALA A 153 -24.31 8.34 6.66
C ALA A 153 -24.39 9.85 6.82
N ALA A 154 -25.18 10.47 5.93
CA ALA A 154 -25.61 11.85 5.92
C ALA A 154 -25.37 12.62 7.25
N ARG A 155 -24.58 13.68 7.15
CA ARG A 155 -24.83 14.90 7.94
C ARG A 155 -25.24 16.00 6.97
#